data_AF-A0A817CTP2-F1
#
_entry.id   AF-A0A817CTP2-F1
#
_cell.length_a   1.000
_cell.length_b   1.000
_cell.length_c   1.000
_cell.angle_alpha   90.00
_cell.angle_beta   90.00
_cell.angle_gamma   90.00
#
_symmetry.space_group_name_H-M   'P 1'
#
loop_
_entity.id
_entity.type
_entity.pdbx_description
1 polymer ?
#
loop_
_entity_poly.entity_id
_entity_poly.type
_entity_poly.pdbx_seq_one_letter_code
_entity_poly.pdbx_strand_id
1 'polypeptide(L)'
;MSWIVEESDNTSAVNVNGDTITCTKDGYYGSPVNVMYSDSASENGQYFWQIEFEQMSEQGGASVGFTTDNGFKSGWGLKGMQYLGNLSDGSGLLVSSFGDRIKENDKIGLLLQLSDADLKIYIFHNERPLGLAFHVSSSYSKPLYPVVSFSSNGKVKISRVQQIPTSLERSPEEFTGVEGNWRIIDYLSHPECIDCKFAISKESPNVYGLHAHVVNSMNCSLEYDPANDQWKSSPILRTRKGGPPDAMKKEDLICKLIADIQGLEAQGEQHLVIRTSGGDQVRLERFTVPAPQPVTQNIFD
;
A
#
# COMPACT_ATOMS: atom_id res chain seq x y z
N MET A 1 26.32 14.28 -7.34
CA MET A 1 25.53 13.44 -6.41
C MET A 1 24.97 12.31 -7.23
N SER A 2 25.32 11.07 -6.91
CA SER A 2 25.15 9.93 -7.83
C SER A 2 24.21 8.89 -7.25
N TRP A 3 23.24 8.47 -8.06
CA TRP A 3 22.57 7.19 -7.84
C TRP A 3 23.55 6.05 -8.16
N ILE A 4 23.44 4.96 -7.43
CA ILE A 4 24.11 3.69 -7.70
C ILE A 4 23.04 2.75 -8.21
N VAL A 5 23.21 2.23 -9.43
CA VAL A 5 22.29 1.24 -10.01
C VAL A 5 22.84 -0.14 -9.67
N GLU A 6 21.96 -1.08 -9.33
CA GLU A 6 22.36 -2.47 -9.16
C GLU A 6 23.09 -3.01 -10.40
N GLU A 7 23.97 -3.99 -10.21
CA GLU A 7 24.59 -4.72 -11.31
C GLU A 7 23.70 -5.93 -11.68
N SER A 8 22.97 -5.81 -12.78
CA SER A 8 22.14 -6.87 -13.36
C SER A 8 22.00 -6.71 -14.87
N ASP A 9 21.39 -7.67 -15.55
CA ASP A 9 21.11 -7.58 -16.98
C ASP A 9 20.19 -6.40 -17.35
N ASN A 10 19.51 -5.81 -16.35
CA ASN A 10 18.62 -4.67 -16.53
C ASN A 10 19.26 -3.32 -16.19
N THR A 11 20.55 -3.24 -15.85
CA THR A 11 21.21 -1.97 -15.49
C THR A 11 21.10 -0.92 -16.60
N SER A 12 21.11 -1.34 -17.88
CA SER A 12 20.96 -0.44 -19.03
C SER A 12 19.58 0.19 -19.14
N ALA A 13 18.58 -0.31 -18.40
CA ALA A 13 17.24 0.26 -18.35
C ALA A 13 17.18 1.55 -17.53
N VAL A 14 18.25 1.94 -16.83
CA VAL A 14 18.24 3.10 -15.93
C VAL A 14 19.05 4.25 -16.50
N ASN A 15 18.41 5.41 -16.60
CA ASN A 15 19.07 6.69 -16.87
C ASN A 15 19.08 7.54 -15.60
N VAL A 16 20.26 8.02 -15.21
CA VAL A 16 20.48 8.89 -14.05
C VAL A 16 20.76 10.31 -14.52
N ASN A 17 19.93 11.27 -14.11
CA ASN A 17 20.13 12.69 -14.35
C ASN A 17 20.03 13.46 -13.03
N GLY A 18 21.18 13.65 -12.37
CA GLY A 18 21.25 14.35 -11.09
C GLY A 18 20.51 13.60 -9.97
N ASP A 19 19.46 14.23 -9.45
CA ASP A 19 18.58 13.72 -8.41
C ASP A 19 17.41 12.89 -8.95
N THR A 20 17.32 12.79 -10.28
CA THR A 20 16.24 12.12 -11.00
C THR A 20 16.75 10.82 -11.63
N ILE A 21 15.93 9.79 -11.59
CA ILE A 21 16.16 8.53 -12.30
C ILE A 21 14.95 8.17 -13.15
N THR A 22 15.24 7.57 -14.30
CA THR A 22 14.22 7.02 -15.19
C THR A 22 14.54 5.55 -15.42
N CYS A 23 13.58 4.67 -15.17
CA CYS A 23 13.66 3.25 -15.47
C CYS A 23 12.77 2.94 -16.69
N THR A 24 13.35 2.37 -17.74
CA THR A 24 12.67 1.97 -18.97
C THR A 24 13.06 0.53 -19.29
N LYS A 25 12.28 -0.41 -18.76
CA LYS A 25 12.43 -1.85 -18.95
C LYS A 25 11.64 -2.29 -20.19
N ASP A 26 12.21 -3.24 -20.92
CA ASP A 26 11.50 -3.92 -21.99
C ASP A 26 10.61 -5.02 -21.39
N GLY A 27 9.28 -4.86 -21.54
CA GLY A 27 8.30 -5.82 -21.09
C GLY A 27 7.90 -5.71 -19.60
N TYR A 28 6.79 -6.36 -19.27
CA TYR A 28 6.18 -6.29 -17.93
C TYR A 28 6.82 -7.27 -16.92
N TYR A 29 7.34 -8.39 -17.41
CA TYR A 29 7.81 -9.49 -16.56
C TYR A 29 9.32 -9.41 -16.33
N GLY A 30 9.75 -9.41 -15.06
CA GLY A 30 11.16 -9.52 -14.71
C GLY A 30 11.44 -9.17 -13.25
N SER A 31 12.67 -9.44 -12.82
CA SER A 31 13.18 -8.95 -11.53
C SER A 31 13.09 -7.42 -11.46
N PRO A 32 12.80 -6.83 -10.29
CA PRO A 32 12.81 -5.38 -10.14
C PRO A 32 14.22 -4.81 -10.38
N VAL A 33 14.31 -3.53 -10.68
CA VAL A 33 15.60 -2.82 -10.80
C VAL A 33 15.77 -1.92 -9.60
N ASN A 34 16.80 -2.19 -8.80
CA ASN A 34 17.09 -1.44 -7.60
C ASN A 34 18.11 -0.34 -7.87
N VAL A 35 17.86 0.81 -7.26
CA VAL A 35 18.74 1.99 -7.32
C VAL A 35 18.88 2.59 -5.93
N MET A 36 20.11 2.84 -5.52
CA MET A 36 20.47 3.35 -4.21
C MET A 36 20.96 4.79 -4.34
N TYR A 37 20.43 5.69 -3.51
CA TYR A 37 20.86 7.08 -3.48
C TYR A 37 22.08 7.24 -2.58
N SER A 38 23.17 7.83 -3.08
CA SER A 38 24.45 7.88 -2.35
C SER A 38 24.47 8.76 -1.10
N ASP A 39 23.51 9.67 -0.93
CA ASP A 39 23.37 10.48 0.29
C ASP A 39 22.78 9.62 1.41
N SER A 40 23.66 9.15 2.29
CA SER A 40 23.34 8.21 3.35
C SER A 40 23.15 8.86 4.71
N ALA A 41 22.52 8.12 5.62
CA ALA A 41 22.57 8.36 7.06
C ALA A 41 23.65 7.47 7.69
N SER A 42 24.80 8.07 8.00
CA SER A 42 25.94 7.39 8.64
C SER A 42 26.03 7.61 10.15
N GLU A 43 25.35 8.61 10.70
CA GLU A 43 25.47 9.04 12.09
C GLU A 43 24.12 9.00 12.83
N ASN A 44 24.15 9.17 14.15
CA ASN A 44 22.91 9.35 14.92
C ASN A 44 22.27 10.69 14.57
N GLY A 45 20.95 10.73 14.47
CA GLY A 45 20.24 11.93 14.07
C GLY A 45 18.91 11.64 13.38
N GLN A 46 18.36 12.70 12.77
CA GLN A 46 17.13 12.62 12.00
C GLN A 46 17.42 13.02 10.55
N TYR A 47 16.89 12.23 9.62
CA TYR A 47 17.12 12.38 8.20
C TYR A 47 15.80 12.25 7.47
N PHE A 48 15.47 13.20 6.60
CA PHE A 48 14.21 13.19 5.87
C PHE A 48 14.46 13.28 4.37
N TRP A 49 14.01 12.27 3.64
CA TRP A 49 14.01 12.26 2.19
C TRP A 49 12.59 12.30 1.65
N GLN A 50 12.43 12.98 0.53
CA GLN A 50 11.20 13.08 -0.23
C GLN A 50 11.43 12.51 -1.62
N ILE A 51 10.57 11.59 -2.04
CA ILE A 51 10.63 10.90 -3.32
C ILE A 51 9.36 11.20 -4.07
N GLU A 52 9.48 11.85 -5.22
CA GLU A 52 8.37 12.23 -6.11
C GLU A 52 8.32 11.27 -7.29
N PHE A 53 7.15 10.68 -7.53
CA PHE A 53 6.90 9.72 -8.61
C PHE A 53 6.33 10.43 -9.83
N GLU A 54 7.20 11.08 -10.60
CA GLU A 54 6.80 11.90 -11.75
C GLU A 54 6.10 11.11 -12.85
N GLN A 55 6.49 9.85 -13.06
CA GLN A 55 5.88 8.94 -14.05
C GLN A 55 5.85 7.52 -13.51
N MET A 56 4.74 6.81 -13.70
CA MET A 56 4.62 5.39 -13.37
C MET A 56 3.73 4.67 -14.38
N SER A 57 4.13 3.48 -14.83
CA SER A 57 3.27 2.64 -15.67
C SER A 57 2.08 2.08 -14.87
N GLU A 58 0.88 2.06 -15.47
CA GLU A 58 -0.35 1.55 -14.82
C GLU A 58 -0.25 0.12 -14.31
N GLN A 59 0.46 -0.75 -15.03
CA GLN A 59 0.49 -2.19 -14.71
C GLN A 59 1.45 -2.53 -13.58
N GLY A 60 2.38 -1.63 -13.25
CA GLY A 60 3.51 -1.96 -12.38
C GLY A 60 3.54 -1.18 -11.08
N GLY A 61 4.72 -1.14 -10.46
CA GLY A 61 4.87 -0.56 -9.14
C GLY A 61 6.32 -0.27 -8.81
N ALA A 62 6.48 0.57 -7.81
CA ALA A 62 7.77 0.86 -7.21
C ALA A 62 7.68 0.69 -5.70
N SER A 63 8.82 0.42 -5.08
CA SER A 63 8.98 0.50 -3.63
C SER A 63 10.07 1.50 -3.27
N VAL A 64 9.98 2.06 -2.07
CA VAL A 64 10.98 2.97 -1.50
C VAL A 64 11.34 2.55 -0.09
N GLY A 65 12.55 2.84 0.36
CA GLY A 65 12.92 2.49 1.71
C GLY A 65 14.38 2.75 2.01
N PHE A 66 14.94 1.95 2.92
CA PHE A 66 16.35 2.00 3.26
C PHE A 66 17.02 0.65 3.13
N THR A 67 18.26 0.65 2.66
CA THR A 67 19.15 -0.51 2.62
C THR A 67 20.54 -0.16 3.14
N THR A 68 21.41 -1.16 3.22
CA THR A 68 22.84 -1.02 3.51
C THR A 68 23.63 -1.41 2.27
N ASP A 69 24.94 -1.13 2.22
CA ASP A 69 25.79 -1.58 1.10
C ASP A 69 25.72 -3.10 0.90
N ASN A 70 25.73 -3.88 1.98
CA ASN A 70 25.64 -5.34 1.92
C ASN A 70 24.24 -5.85 1.54
N GLY A 71 23.21 -5.06 1.85
CA GLY A 71 21.82 -5.35 1.51
C GLY A 71 21.47 -4.99 0.07
N PHE A 72 22.20 -4.05 -0.54
CA PHE A 72 21.98 -3.61 -1.90
C PHE A 72 22.41 -4.67 -2.91
N LYS A 73 21.42 -5.33 -3.53
CA LYS A 73 21.63 -6.45 -4.46
C LYS A 73 20.66 -6.34 -5.62
N SER A 74 20.91 -7.12 -6.66
CA SER A 74 20.06 -7.13 -7.84
C SER A 74 18.70 -7.79 -7.63
N GLY A 75 17.66 -7.26 -8.27
CA GLY A 75 16.33 -7.88 -8.30
C GLY A 75 15.72 -8.13 -6.92
N TRP A 76 15.15 -9.33 -6.76
CA TRP A 76 14.58 -9.80 -5.50
C TRP A 76 15.63 -10.14 -4.44
N GLY A 77 16.92 -9.98 -4.75
CA GLY A 77 18.01 -10.16 -3.80
C GLY A 77 18.17 -8.99 -2.83
N LEU A 78 17.58 -7.82 -3.14
CA LEU A 78 17.65 -6.64 -2.28
C LEU A 78 17.12 -6.96 -0.87
N LYS A 79 17.89 -6.55 0.14
CA LYS A 79 17.50 -6.59 1.55
C LYS A 79 17.37 -5.18 2.08
N GLY A 80 16.17 -4.81 2.53
CA GLY A 80 15.92 -3.45 3.02
C GLY A 80 14.53 -3.29 3.62
N MET A 81 14.36 -2.21 4.38
CA MET A 81 13.07 -1.85 4.96
C MET A 81 12.29 -1.01 3.96
N GLN A 82 11.34 -1.62 3.26
CA GLN A 82 10.67 -1.02 2.10
C GLN A 82 9.18 -0.79 2.29
N TYR A 83 8.68 0.20 1.56
CA TYR A 83 7.28 0.57 1.43
C TYR A 83 6.84 0.57 -0.04
N LEU A 84 5.70 -0.06 -0.31
CA LEU A 84 5.02 -0.08 -1.60
C LEU A 84 3.49 -0.12 -1.44
N GLY A 85 2.98 0.49 -0.36
CA GLY A 85 1.64 0.25 0.20
C GLY A 85 1.62 -0.89 1.23
N ASN A 86 2.53 -1.85 1.09
CA ASN A 86 2.89 -2.82 2.13
C ASN A 86 4.24 -2.46 2.76
N LEU A 87 4.58 -3.07 3.89
CA LEU A 87 5.96 -3.13 4.38
C LEU A 87 6.60 -4.44 3.94
N SER A 88 7.83 -4.37 3.45
CA SER A 88 8.58 -5.49 2.89
C SER A 88 10.04 -5.45 3.34
N ASP A 89 10.69 -6.61 3.36
CA ASP A 89 12.13 -6.76 3.57
C ASP A 89 12.96 -6.73 2.26
N GLY A 90 12.29 -6.47 1.12
CA GLY A 90 12.85 -6.55 -0.24
C GLY A 90 12.56 -7.87 -0.96
N SER A 91 12.27 -8.93 -0.21
CA SER A 91 11.99 -10.28 -0.74
C SER A 91 10.69 -10.90 -0.25
N GLY A 92 10.09 -10.32 0.79
CA GLY A 92 8.94 -10.87 1.48
C GLY A 92 8.08 -9.79 2.13
N LEU A 93 6.78 -10.08 2.19
CA LEU A 93 5.77 -9.24 2.83
C LEU A 93 5.92 -9.33 4.36
N LEU A 94 6.05 -8.18 5.03
CA LEU A 94 6.10 -8.08 6.49
C LEU A 94 4.78 -7.58 7.07
N VAL A 95 4.22 -6.52 6.50
CA VAL A 95 2.92 -5.95 6.89
C VAL A 95 2.13 -5.64 5.62
N SER A 96 0.95 -6.24 5.50
CA SER A 96 0.00 -5.92 4.42
C SER A 96 -0.77 -4.65 4.73
N SER A 97 -1.12 -3.89 3.69
CA SER A 97 -2.03 -2.74 3.77
C SER A 97 -1.55 -1.67 4.77
N PHE A 98 -0.25 -1.38 4.77
CA PHE A 98 0.32 -0.30 5.57
C PHE A 98 -0.03 1.09 5.03
N GLY A 99 -0.38 1.20 3.76
CA GLY A 99 -0.85 2.43 3.13
C GLY A 99 -1.23 2.18 1.68
N ASP A 100 -1.48 3.26 0.95
CA ASP A 100 -1.85 3.17 -0.46
C ASP A 100 -0.65 2.75 -1.31
N ARG A 101 -0.91 2.00 -2.38
CA ARG A 101 0.12 1.71 -3.38
C ARG A 101 0.60 3.02 -4.00
N ILE A 102 1.90 3.07 -4.28
CA ILE A 102 2.53 4.21 -4.94
C ILE A 102 2.10 4.24 -6.41
N LYS A 103 1.63 5.40 -6.88
CA LYS A 103 1.24 5.69 -8.27
C LYS A 103 1.90 6.96 -8.78
N GLU A 104 1.64 7.28 -10.05
CA GLU A 104 2.09 8.52 -10.68
C GLU A 104 1.57 9.74 -9.91
N ASN A 105 2.42 10.76 -9.81
CA ASN A 105 2.25 12.01 -9.07
C ASN A 105 2.23 11.88 -7.54
N ASP A 106 2.48 10.69 -6.98
CA ASP A 106 2.62 10.55 -5.54
C ASP A 106 3.96 11.11 -5.03
N LYS A 107 3.93 11.55 -3.78
CA LYS A 107 5.07 12.07 -3.02
C LYS A 107 5.22 11.26 -1.74
N ILE A 108 6.32 10.53 -1.62
CA ILE A 108 6.62 9.70 -0.45
C ILE A 108 7.71 10.36 0.39
N GLY A 109 7.40 10.60 1.67
CA GLY A 109 8.37 11.06 2.66
C GLY A 109 8.88 9.89 3.51
N LEU A 110 10.19 9.82 3.69
CA LEU A 110 10.87 8.84 4.53
C LEU A 110 11.66 9.56 5.62
N LEU A 111 11.15 9.53 6.85
CA LEU A 111 11.85 10.05 8.04
C LEU A 111 12.54 8.90 8.76
N LEU A 112 13.87 8.95 8.77
CA LEU A 112 14.74 8.02 9.48
C LEU A 112 15.25 8.70 10.76
N GLN A 113 15.06 8.04 11.90
CA GLN A 113 15.65 8.45 13.17
C GLN A 113 16.61 7.36 13.66
N LEU A 114 17.86 7.76 13.89
CA LEU A 114 18.95 6.87 14.27
C LEU A 114 19.50 7.24 15.65
N SER A 115 19.66 6.23 16.51
CA SER A 115 20.39 6.31 17.78
C SER A 115 21.25 5.06 17.96
N ASP A 116 22.04 4.95 19.02
CA ASP A 116 22.86 3.74 19.24
C ASP A 116 22.01 2.50 19.55
N ALA A 117 20.77 2.69 20.02
CA ALA A 117 19.89 1.62 20.47
C ALA A 117 18.69 1.37 19.54
N ASP A 118 18.28 2.38 18.78
CA ASP A 118 17.03 2.36 18.00
C ASP A 118 17.21 2.90 16.59
N LEU A 119 16.58 2.22 15.64
CA LEU A 119 16.28 2.70 14.30
C LEU A 119 14.76 2.82 14.14
N LYS A 120 14.29 3.99 13.74
CA LYS A 120 12.86 4.24 13.45
C LYS A 120 12.69 4.80 12.04
N ILE A 121 11.72 4.25 11.31
CA ILE A 121 11.30 4.76 10.00
C ILE A 121 9.85 5.17 10.07
N TYR A 122 9.57 6.43 9.78
CA TYR A 122 8.22 6.95 9.58
C TYR A 122 7.99 7.22 8.10
N ILE A 123 6.78 6.93 7.63
CA ILE A 123 6.41 7.08 6.22
C ILE A 123 5.30 8.12 6.10
N PHE A 124 5.42 8.94 5.07
CA PHE A 124 4.43 9.93 4.66
C PHE A 124 4.03 9.64 3.22
N HIS A 125 2.74 9.69 2.92
CA HIS A 125 2.23 9.53 1.56
C HIS A 125 1.36 10.75 1.24
N ASN A 126 1.80 11.57 0.28
CA ASN A 126 1.13 12.81 -0.09
C ASN A 126 0.88 13.71 1.13
N GLU A 127 1.94 13.91 1.92
CA GLU A 127 1.95 14.71 3.17
C GLU A 127 1.15 14.11 4.33
N ARG A 128 0.36 13.06 4.09
CA ARG A 128 -0.34 12.30 5.13
C ARG A 128 0.65 11.39 5.88
N PRO A 129 0.81 11.51 7.20
CA PRO A 129 1.60 10.56 7.97
C PRO A 129 0.91 9.19 8.00
N LEU A 130 1.61 8.15 7.58
CA LEU A 130 1.17 6.76 7.70
C LEU A 130 1.57 6.12 9.04
N GLY A 131 2.45 6.79 9.79
CA GLY A 131 2.92 6.38 11.10
C GLY A 131 4.31 5.74 11.10
N LEU A 132 4.67 5.17 12.25
CA LEU A 132 5.89 4.42 12.46
C LEU A 132 5.80 3.07 11.75
N ALA A 133 6.64 2.86 10.73
CA ALA A 133 6.64 1.67 9.90
C ALA A 133 7.61 0.59 10.42
N PHE A 134 8.81 1.01 10.82
CA PHE A 134 9.85 0.12 11.35
C PHE A 134 10.40 0.69 12.65
N HIS A 135 10.63 -0.19 13.63
CA HIS A 135 11.22 0.14 14.92
C HIS A 135 12.12 -1.00 15.40
N VAL A 136 13.41 -0.90 15.08
CA VAL A 136 14.42 -1.91 15.44
C VAL A 136 15.16 -1.43 16.68
N SER A 137 14.98 -2.13 17.80
CA SER A 137 15.63 -1.84 19.10
C SER A 137 16.81 -2.79 19.36
N SER A 138 17.69 -2.93 18.37
CA SER A 138 18.91 -3.73 18.42
C SER A 138 20.01 -3.04 17.62
N SER A 139 21.25 -3.52 17.71
CA SER A 139 22.32 -3.04 16.84
C SER A 139 21.94 -3.23 15.37
N TYR A 140 22.17 -2.21 14.54
CA TYR A 140 21.91 -2.26 13.12
C TYR A 140 23.11 -1.72 12.35
N SER A 141 23.23 -2.14 11.09
CA SER A 141 24.33 -1.70 10.22
C SER A 141 24.13 -0.26 9.74
N LYS A 142 25.21 0.51 9.74
CA LYS A 142 25.33 1.85 9.14
C LYS A 142 26.46 1.81 8.10
N PRO A 143 26.46 2.69 7.08
CA PRO A 143 25.43 3.67 6.75
C PRO A 143 24.15 3.07 6.16
N LEU A 144 23.05 3.83 6.23
CA LEU A 144 21.77 3.50 5.60
C LEU A 144 21.50 4.43 4.42
N TYR A 145 21.09 3.85 3.30
CA TYR A 145 20.89 4.55 2.04
C TYR A 145 19.42 4.47 1.61
N PRO A 146 18.82 5.59 1.16
CA PRO A 146 17.55 5.53 0.46
C PRO A 146 17.67 4.63 -0.77
N VAL A 147 16.67 3.77 -0.97
CA VAL A 147 16.60 2.87 -2.12
C VAL A 147 15.24 3.00 -2.79
N VAL A 148 15.23 2.92 -4.12
CA VAL A 148 14.02 2.77 -4.93
C VAL A 148 14.12 1.45 -5.68
N SER A 149 13.03 0.70 -5.77
CA SER A 149 12.96 -0.55 -6.52
C SER A 149 11.86 -0.46 -7.56
N PHE A 150 12.22 -0.57 -8.84
CA PHE A 150 11.26 -0.51 -9.95
C PHE A 150 10.86 -1.89 -10.43
N SER A 151 9.60 -2.26 -10.21
CA SER A 151 9.04 -3.45 -10.85
C SER A 151 8.70 -3.20 -12.33
N SER A 152 8.54 -1.95 -12.72
CA SER A 152 8.12 -1.50 -14.06
C SER A 152 8.73 -0.15 -14.44
N ASN A 153 8.29 0.40 -15.58
CA ASN A 153 8.72 1.71 -16.03
C ASN A 153 8.25 2.80 -15.07
N GLY A 154 9.14 3.75 -14.82
CA GLY A 154 8.84 4.88 -13.97
C GLY A 154 9.96 5.91 -13.93
N LYS A 155 9.63 7.08 -13.42
CA LYS A 155 10.54 8.20 -13.23
C LYS A 155 10.34 8.74 -11.83
N VAL A 156 11.42 8.84 -11.07
CA VAL A 156 11.37 9.41 -9.72
C VAL A 156 12.46 10.45 -9.52
N LYS A 157 12.16 11.40 -8.64
CA LYS A 157 13.08 12.41 -8.16
C LYS A 157 13.20 12.30 -6.66
N ILE A 158 14.41 12.29 -6.13
CA ILE A 158 14.65 12.28 -4.67
C ILE A 158 15.26 13.61 -4.22
N SER A 159 14.90 14.06 -3.03
CA SER A 159 15.57 15.18 -2.38
C SER A 159 15.67 14.96 -0.88
N ARG A 160 16.74 15.47 -0.28
CA ARG A 160 16.87 15.54 1.17
C ARG A 160 16.31 16.88 1.65
N VAL A 161 15.39 16.83 2.60
CA VAL A 161 14.64 17.98 3.08
C VAL A 161 15.02 18.28 4.52
N GLN A 162 15.32 19.54 4.83
CA GLN A 162 15.68 19.96 6.19
C GLN A 162 14.46 20.12 7.11
N GLN A 163 13.31 20.47 6.53
CA GLN A 163 12.07 20.61 7.28
C GLN A 163 11.45 19.23 7.51
N ILE A 164 11.48 18.78 8.75
CA ILE A 164 10.87 17.52 9.18
C ILE A 164 9.39 17.78 9.52
N PRO A 165 8.45 16.93 9.07
CA PRO A 165 7.05 17.03 9.48
C PRO A 165 6.90 16.90 10.99
N THR A 166 6.05 17.73 11.60
CA THR A 166 5.82 17.72 13.05
C THR A 166 4.82 16.65 13.49
N SER A 167 3.86 16.31 12.63
CA SER A 167 2.91 15.23 12.88
C SER A 167 3.49 13.91 12.39
N LEU A 168 3.79 13.00 13.32
CA LEU A 168 4.32 11.67 13.01
C LEU A 168 3.28 10.55 13.18
N GLU A 169 2.20 10.85 13.90
CA GLU A 169 1.13 9.89 14.15
C GLU A 169 0.30 9.69 12.90
N ARG A 170 -0.16 8.45 12.71
CA ARG A 170 -0.97 8.09 11.55
C ARG A 170 -2.24 8.93 11.52
N SER A 171 -2.44 9.68 10.45
CA SER A 171 -3.71 10.36 10.22
C SER A 171 -4.73 9.34 9.74
N PRO A 172 -5.97 9.33 10.28
CA PRO A 172 -7.05 8.57 9.68
C PRO A 172 -7.23 9.01 8.23
N GLU A 173 -7.66 8.08 7.39
CA GLU A 173 -8.05 8.39 6.03
C GLU A 173 -9.41 9.06 6.04
N GLU A 174 -9.54 10.12 5.26
CA GLU A 174 -10.80 10.82 5.05
C GLU A 174 -11.48 10.21 3.83
N PHE A 175 -12.70 9.74 4.00
CA PHE A 175 -13.49 9.14 2.93
C PHE A 175 -14.75 9.96 2.70
N THR A 176 -15.23 9.98 1.46
CA THR A 176 -16.48 10.66 1.10
C THR A 176 -17.42 9.69 0.39
N GLY A 177 -18.73 9.89 0.57
CA GLY A 177 -19.74 9.05 -0.08
C GLY A 177 -19.57 7.56 0.25
N VAL A 178 -19.49 6.71 -0.77
CA VAL A 178 -19.41 5.25 -0.62
C VAL A 178 -18.02 4.73 -0.26
N GLU A 179 -16.99 5.59 -0.35
CA GLU A 179 -15.62 5.21 -0.03
C GLU A 179 -15.47 4.91 1.46
N GLY A 180 -14.54 4.03 1.81
CA GLY A 180 -14.17 3.78 3.19
C GLY A 180 -14.06 2.32 3.58
N ASN A 181 -13.71 2.14 4.85
CA ASN A 181 -13.66 0.84 5.50
C ASN A 181 -14.99 0.62 6.23
N TRP A 182 -15.73 -0.39 5.78
CA TRP A 182 -17.10 -0.63 6.20
C TRP A 182 -17.21 -1.96 6.92
N ARG A 183 -18.08 -2.03 7.93
CA ARG A 183 -18.39 -3.23 8.71
C ARG A 183 -19.88 -3.48 8.71
N ILE A 184 -20.30 -4.72 8.46
CA ILE A 184 -21.73 -5.08 8.54
C ILE A 184 -22.21 -4.97 9.99
N ILE A 185 -23.27 -4.18 10.18
CA ILE A 185 -23.96 -4.03 11.47
C ILE A 185 -25.38 -4.62 11.45
N ASP A 186 -25.98 -4.77 10.26
CA ASP A 186 -27.30 -5.37 10.09
C ASP A 186 -27.37 -6.14 8.76
N TYR A 187 -27.69 -7.43 8.85
CA TYR A 187 -27.95 -8.30 7.71
C TYR A 187 -28.98 -9.37 8.11
N LEU A 188 -30.27 -9.00 8.05
CA LEU A 188 -31.38 -9.80 8.58
C LEU A 188 -31.44 -11.25 8.06
N SER A 189 -31.17 -11.46 6.77
CA SER A 189 -31.20 -12.81 6.16
C SER A 189 -29.97 -13.65 6.53
N HIS A 190 -28.87 -13.01 6.95
CA HIS A 190 -27.57 -13.65 7.22
C HIS A 190 -26.83 -13.02 8.42
N PRO A 191 -27.37 -13.17 9.66
CA PRO A 191 -26.76 -12.61 10.86
C PRO A 191 -25.36 -13.17 11.16
N GLU A 192 -24.97 -14.31 10.59
CA GLU A 192 -23.60 -14.83 10.66
C GLU A 192 -22.56 -13.92 9.99
N CYS A 193 -22.99 -13.01 9.11
CA CYS A 193 -22.14 -12.09 8.38
C CYS A 193 -21.92 -10.75 9.10
N ILE A 194 -22.54 -10.52 10.26
CA ILE A 194 -22.23 -9.35 11.09
C ILE A 194 -20.72 -9.33 11.40
N ASP A 195 -20.15 -8.13 11.46
CA ASP A 195 -18.72 -7.85 11.59
C ASP A 195 -17.85 -8.19 10.36
N CYS A 196 -18.40 -8.71 9.26
CA CYS A 196 -17.66 -8.79 8.00
C CYS A 196 -17.26 -7.39 7.52
N LYS A 197 -16.03 -7.28 7.00
CA LYS A 197 -15.40 -6.00 6.64
C LYS A 197 -15.19 -5.88 5.14
N PHE A 198 -15.39 -4.67 4.65
CA PHE A 198 -15.14 -4.26 3.27
C PHE A 198 -14.26 -3.02 3.27
N ALA A 199 -13.49 -2.85 2.20
CA ALA A 199 -12.87 -1.58 1.84
C ALA A 199 -13.38 -1.20 0.45
N ILE A 200 -13.88 0.02 0.31
CA ILE A 200 -14.30 0.60 -0.97
C ILE A 200 -13.41 1.80 -1.25
N SER A 201 -12.73 1.80 -2.39
CA SER A 201 -11.80 2.86 -2.81
C SER A 201 -12.10 3.30 -4.23
N LYS A 202 -12.09 4.61 -4.51
CA LYS A 202 -12.29 5.11 -5.87
C LYS A 202 -11.07 4.83 -6.75
N GLU A 203 -11.28 4.15 -7.88
CA GLU A 203 -10.23 3.82 -8.85
C GLU A 203 -10.21 4.84 -10.00
N SER A 204 -11.39 5.19 -10.50
CA SER A 204 -11.56 6.21 -11.54
C SER A 204 -12.97 6.83 -11.42
N PRO A 205 -13.35 7.83 -12.26
CA PRO A 205 -14.70 8.35 -12.26
C PRO A 205 -15.73 7.22 -12.43
N ASN A 206 -16.62 7.08 -11.43
CA ASN A 206 -17.68 6.06 -11.37
C ASN A 206 -17.21 4.60 -11.28
N VAL A 207 -15.91 4.34 -11.07
CA VAL A 207 -15.39 2.99 -10.84
C VAL A 207 -14.71 2.94 -9.47
N TYR A 208 -15.14 1.97 -8.67
CA TYR A 208 -14.65 1.78 -7.31
C TYR A 208 -14.15 0.35 -7.14
N GLY A 209 -12.99 0.17 -6.52
CA GLY A 209 -12.54 -1.14 -6.07
C GLY A 209 -13.28 -1.51 -4.79
N LEU A 210 -13.76 -2.75 -4.70
CA LEU A 210 -14.27 -3.36 -3.48
C LEU A 210 -13.36 -4.53 -3.09
N HIS A 211 -12.82 -4.46 -1.88
CA HIS A 211 -12.06 -5.54 -1.26
C HIS A 211 -12.77 -6.03 -0.01
N ALA A 212 -12.89 -7.35 0.14
CA ALA A 212 -13.39 -8.00 1.35
C ALA A 212 -12.47 -9.15 1.76
N HIS A 213 -12.45 -9.49 3.04
CA HIS A 213 -11.67 -10.61 3.55
C HIS A 213 -12.46 -11.38 4.61
N VAL A 214 -12.61 -12.70 4.39
CA VAL A 214 -13.13 -13.64 5.40
C VAL A 214 -12.06 -14.68 5.71
N VAL A 215 -11.92 -15.72 4.88
CA VAL A 215 -10.75 -16.62 4.86
C VAL A 215 -9.83 -16.25 3.69
N ASN A 216 -10.45 -15.96 2.56
CA ASN A 216 -9.85 -15.51 1.33
C ASN A 216 -10.08 -14.01 1.15
N SER A 217 -9.12 -13.36 0.51
CA SER A 217 -9.33 -12.04 -0.08
C SER A 217 -10.24 -12.17 -1.31
N MET A 218 -11.23 -11.29 -1.38
CA MET A 218 -12.17 -11.11 -2.49
C MET A 218 -12.01 -9.70 -3.04
N ASN A 219 -11.92 -9.57 -4.36
CA ASN A 219 -11.77 -8.29 -5.04
C ASN A 219 -12.76 -8.24 -6.21
N CYS A 220 -13.42 -7.11 -6.39
CA CYS A 220 -14.12 -6.77 -7.62
C CYS A 220 -14.09 -5.26 -7.84
N SER A 221 -14.50 -4.83 -9.03
CA SER A 221 -14.79 -3.43 -9.31
C SER A 221 -16.30 -3.23 -9.26
N LEU A 222 -16.72 -2.07 -8.78
CA LEU A 222 -18.09 -1.58 -8.78
C LEU A 222 -18.17 -0.41 -9.77
N GLU A 223 -19.00 -0.57 -10.79
CA GLU A 223 -19.28 0.48 -11.78
C GLU A 223 -20.62 1.14 -11.42
N TYR A 224 -20.62 2.46 -11.30
CA TYR A 224 -21.82 3.27 -11.09
C TYR A 224 -22.28 3.87 -12.43
N ASP A 225 -23.52 3.59 -12.81
CA ASP A 225 -24.17 4.23 -13.95
C ASP A 225 -25.02 5.42 -13.47
N PRO A 226 -24.53 6.67 -13.63
CA PRO A 226 -25.26 7.85 -13.19
C PRO A 226 -26.53 8.12 -14.00
N ALA A 227 -26.71 7.53 -15.18
CA ALA A 227 -27.92 7.74 -15.99
C ALA A 227 -29.12 6.96 -15.43
N ASN A 228 -28.86 5.81 -14.81
CA ASN A 228 -29.89 4.91 -14.29
C ASN A 228 -29.88 4.80 -12.76
N ASP A 229 -28.93 5.45 -12.08
CA ASP A 229 -28.69 5.32 -10.63
C ASP A 229 -28.52 3.85 -10.22
N GLN A 230 -27.68 3.13 -10.97
CA GLN A 230 -27.46 1.70 -10.79
C GLN A 230 -26.00 1.37 -10.56
N TRP A 231 -25.77 0.37 -9.70
CA TRP A 231 -24.46 -0.20 -9.46
C TRP A 231 -24.35 -1.58 -10.10
N LYS A 232 -23.16 -1.90 -10.59
CA LYS A 232 -22.85 -3.20 -11.15
C LYS A 232 -21.49 -3.69 -10.65
N SER A 233 -21.47 -4.91 -10.11
CA SER A 233 -20.23 -5.58 -9.73
C SER A 233 -19.61 -6.32 -10.93
N SER A 234 -18.30 -6.23 -11.07
CA SER A 234 -17.53 -7.09 -11.96
C SER A 234 -17.37 -8.50 -11.39
N PRO A 235 -16.93 -9.49 -12.18
CA PRO A 235 -16.65 -10.83 -11.66
C PRO A 235 -15.66 -10.80 -10.49
N ILE A 236 -16.02 -11.49 -9.40
CA ILE A 236 -15.22 -11.50 -8.18
C ILE A 236 -13.97 -12.37 -8.37
N LEU A 237 -12.81 -11.77 -8.14
CA LEU A 237 -11.53 -12.47 -8.01
C LEU A 237 -11.31 -12.85 -6.55
N ARG A 238 -11.08 -14.14 -6.27
CA ARG A 238 -10.80 -14.62 -4.91
C ARG A 238 -9.55 -15.48 -4.85
N THR A 239 -8.83 -15.34 -3.75
CA THR A 239 -7.81 -16.34 -3.37
C THR A 239 -8.48 -17.68 -3.04
N ARG A 240 -7.72 -18.79 -3.10
CA ARG A 240 -8.24 -20.16 -2.91
C ARG A 240 -7.50 -20.90 -1.79
N LYS A 241 -7.51 -20.33 -0.60
CA LYS A 241 -7.08 -20.99 0.64
C LYS A 241 -8.26 -21.77 1.21
N GLY A 242 -8.00 -22.98 1.67
CA GLY A 242 -8.98 -23.74 2.45
C GLY A 242 -9.18 -23.11 3.83
N GLY A 243 -10.38 -23.27 4.39
CA GLY A 243 -10.71 -22.79 5.73
C GLY A 243 -11.76 -23.68 6.41
N PRO A 244 -12.07 -23.40 7.68
CA PRO A 244 -13.14 -24.09 8.40
C PRO A 244 -14.48 -23.96 7.67
N PRO A 245 -15.36 -24.99 7.68
CA PRO A 245 -16.61 -24.99 6.93
C PRO A 245 -17.50 -23.77 7.19
N ASP A 246 -17.63 -23.33 8.45
CA ASP A 246 -18.45 -22.17 8.80
C ASP A 246 -17.90 -20.87 8.22
N ALA A 247 -16.58 -20.74 8.15
CA ALA A 247 -15.92 -19.56 7.57
C ALA A 247 -16.05 -19.56 6.05
N MET A 248 -15.95 -20.73 5.40
CA MET A 248 -16.19 -20.88 3.96
C MET A 248 -17.65 -20.57 3.59
N LYS A 249 -18.62 -21.02 4.41
CA LYS A 249 -20.03 -20.68 4.23
C LYS A 249 -20.26 -19.17 4.32
N LYS A 250 -19.66 -18.51 5.32
CA LYS A 250 -19.72 -17.05 5.47
C LYS A 250 -19.11 -16.34 4.26
N GLU A 251 -17.97 -16.82 3.76
CA GLU A 251 -17.32 -16.28 2.56
C GLU A 251 -18.20 -16.41 1.31
N ASP A 252 -18.87 -17.54 1.11
CA ASP A 252 -19.78 -17.73 -0.02
C ASP A 252 -21.00 -16.79 0.05
N LEU A 253 -21.50 -16.49 1.25
CA LEU A 253 -22.56 -15.49 1.45
C LEU A 253 -22.08 -14.07 1.11
N ILE A 254 -20.87 -13.70 1.55
CA ILE A 254 -20.27 -12.41 1.21
C ILE A 254 -20.00 -12.29 -0.30
N CYS A 255 -19.52 -13.36 -0.94
CA CYS A 255 -19.37 -13.40 -2.40
C CYS A 255 -20.70 -13.15 -3.12
N LYS A 256 -21.80 -13.79 -2.66
CA LYS A 256 -23.14 -13.57 -3.24
C LYS A 256 -23.61 -12.14 -3.03
N LEU A 257 -23.48 -11.63 -1.81
CA LEU A 257 -23.80 -10.24 -1.49
C LEU A 257 -23.10 -9.27 -2.45
N ILE A 258 -21.79 -9.43 -2.65
CA ILE A 258 -20.98 -8.59 -3.54
C ILE A 258 -21.42 -8.73 -5.00
N ALA A 259 -21.68 -9.95 -5.46
CA ALA A 259 -22.08 -10.22 -6.85
C ALA A 259 -23.46 -9.63 -7.19
N ASP A 260 -24.36 -9.58 -6.21
CA ASP A 260 -25.76 -9.16 -6.37
C ASP A 260 -26.02 -7.69 -6.03
N ILE A 261 -24.98 -6.90 -5.75
CA ILE A 261 -25.09 -5.46 -5.50
C ILE A 261 -25.79 -4.77 -6.69
N GLN A 262 -26.85 -4.02 -6.39
CA GLN A 262 -27.55 -3.15 -7.34
C GLN A 262 -27.63 -1.69 -6.88
N GLY A 263 -27.48 -1.45 -5.58
CA GLY A 263 -27.48 -0.10 -5.00
C GLY A 263 -26.48 0.03 -3.86
N LEU A 264 -25.71 1.12 -3.87
CA LEU A 264 -24.94 1.62 -2.72
C LEU A 264 -25.41 3.03 -2.40
N GLU A 265 -25.87 3.23 -1.18
CA GLU A 265 -26.36 4.52 -0.71
C GLU A 265 -25.62 4.92 0.58
N ALA A 266 -24.80 5.96 0.49
CA ALA A 266 -24.18 6.56 1.68
C ALA A 266 -25.22 7.36 2.47
N GLN A 267 -25.41 7.02 3.74
CA GLN A 267 -26.32 7.70 4.66
C GLN A 267 -25.49 8.56 5.61
N GLY A 268 -25.08 9.73 5.11
CA GLY A 268 -24.09 10.58 5.77
C GLY A 268 -22.68 9.99 5.69
N GLU A 269 -21.81 10.37 6.63
CA GLU A 269 -20.38 9.98 6.60
C GLU A 269 -20.06 8.65 7.28
N GLN A 270 -21.02 8.09 8.02
CA GLN A 270 -20.76 6.96 8.91
C GLN A 270 -21.52 5.69 8.53
N HIS A 271 -22.53 5.78 7.66
CA HIS A 271 -23.39 4.64 7.35
C HIS A 271 -23.51 4.43 5.84
N LEU A 272 -23.59 3.17 5.44
CA LEU A 272 -23.76 2.74 4.05
C LEU A 272 -24.84 1.66 4.00
N VAL A 273 -25.71 1.74 3.01
CA VAL A 273 -26.71 0.71 2.73
C VAL A 273 -26.40 0.05 1.39
N ILE A 274 -26.23 -1.26 1.40
CA ILE A 274 -26.16 -2.09 0.19
C ILE A 274 -27.55 -2.66 -0.09
N ARG A 275 -28.02 -2.52 -1.33
CA ARG A 275 -29.24 -3.16 -1.84
C ARG A 275 -28.88 -4.20 -2.88
N THR A 276 -29.47 -5.38 -2.77
CA THR A 276 -29.25 -6.49 -3.69
C THR A 276 -30.41 -6.68 -4.67
N SER A 277 -30.16 -7.41 -5.75
CA SER A 277 -31.18 -7.84 -6.71
C SER A 277 -32.31 -8.69 -6.07
N GLY A 278 -32.01 -9.41 -5.00
CA GLY A 278 -32.96 -10.22 -4.24
C GLY A 278 -33.84 -9.44 -3.26
N GLY A 279 -33.64 -8.12 -3.15
CA GLY A 279 -34.39 -7.25 -2.24
C GLY A 279 -33.79 -7.13 -0.84
N ASP A 280 -32.69 -7.82 -0.53
CA ASP A 280 -31.99 -7.66 0.74
C ASP A 280 -31.42 -6.24 0.89
N GLN A 281 -31.46 -5.74 2.13
CA GLN A 281 -30.79 -4.52 2.55
C GLN A 281 -29.77 -4.87 3.63
N VAL A 282 -28.53 -4.49 3.39
CA VAL A 282 -27.42 -4.70 4.34
C VAL A 282 -26.94 -3.33 4.80
N ARG A 283 -26.90 -3.12 6.11
CA ARG A 283 -26.39 -1.86 6.68
C ARG A 283 -24.99 -2.06 7.18
N LEU A 284 -24.16 -1.08 6.86
CA LEU A 284 -22.77 -1.03 7.24
C LEU A 284 -22.49 0.27 7.97
N GLU A 285 -21.55 0.21 8.89
CA GLU A 285 -20.96 1.39 9.51
C GLU A 285 -19.50 1.54 9.08
N ARG A 286 -19.06 2.78 8.96
CA ARG A 286 -17.66 3.08 8.72
C ARG A 286 -16.86 2.79 9.99
N PHE A 287 -15.69 2.19 9.86
CA PHE A 287 -14.79 1.97 10.98
C PHE A 287 -13.38 2.43 10.64
N THR A 288 -12.64 2.86 11.65
CA THR A 288 -11.22 3.21 11.49
C THR A 288 -10.40 1.94 11.59
N VAL A 289 -9.62 1.64 10.55
CA VAL A 289 -8.62 0.57 10.60
C VAL A 289 -7.56 0.95 11.62
N PRO A 290 -7.31 0.11 12.65
CA PRO A 290 -6.25 0.39 13.62
C PRO A 290 -4.92 0.60 12.91
N ALA A 291 -4.08 1.49 13.44
CA ALA A 291 -2.73 1.66 12.94
C ALA A 291 -2.00 0.29 12.96
N PRO A 292 -1.36 -0.13 11.85
CA PRO A 292 -0.53 -1.31 11.85
C PRO A 292 0.58 -1.18 12.88
N GLN A 293 0.94 -2.29 13.51
CA GLN A 293 2.12 -2.32 14.37
C GLN A 293 3.37 -2.15 13.51
N PRO A 294 4.40 -1.41 13.99
CA PRO A 294 5.65 -1.31 13.27
C PRO A 294 6.34 -2.68 13.22
N VAL A 295 7.10 -2.91 12.14
CA VAL A 295 8.01 -4.05 12.05
C VAL A 295 9.15 -3.85 13.04
N THR A 296 9.35 -4.83 13.92
CA THR A 296 10.42 -4.82 14.94
C THR A 296 11.61 -5.71 14.62
N GLN A 297 11.50 -6.53 13.57
CA GLN A 297 12.58 -7.39 13.10
C GLN A 297 13.73 -6.56 12.52
N ASN A 298 14.96 -6.87 12.93
CA ASN A 298 16.14 -6.35 12.26
C ASN A 298 16.32 -7.06 10.91
N ILE A 299 16.18 -6.32 9.81
CA ILE A 299 16.26 -6.86 8.44
C ILE A 299 17.72 -7.00 7.96
N PHE A 300 18.67 -6.42 8.69
CA PHE A 300 20.09 -6.40 8.31
C PHE A 300 20.96 -7.43 9.01
N ASP A 301 20.39 -8.21 9.93
CA ASP A 301 21.07 -9.31 10.62
C ASP A 301 20.98 -10.63 9.84
#